data_AF-A0A0S1Y2Z3-F1
#
_entry.id   AF-A0A0S1Y2Z3-F1
#
_cell.length_a   1.000
_cell.length_b   1.000
_cell.length_c   1.000
_cell.angle_alpha   90.00
_cell.angle_beta   90.00
_cell.angle_gamma   90.00
#
_symmetry.space_group_name_H-M   'P 1'
#
loop_
_entity.id
_entity.type
_entity.pdbx_description
1 polymer ?
#
loop_
_entity_poly.entity_id
_entity_poly.type
_entity_poly.pdbx_seq_one_letter_code
_entity_poly.pdbx_strand_id
1 'polypeptide(L)'
;MNRRGFLATTLPTLLACSALPRLASAADLASTLRLEVGAPPGGGTDFVARSLAMGMTAELKRTLVVENKPGAGGNIAANAVAQATGDASTLLMAYTSFAINPSIQDNLPYDPVRSFTPISLAATSPLILVCHPDLPVKNTAELLDYARKHPKELSIAGAGLGSASQMAGEMFKVQAKLDIVSVPYKGAAPAVQDILGKQVHLLMSDMATVQPLLRSGRLKPLGVSTPEPLAAYPNVPPISQVLPDFNYRTWYGLFAPGGIPEDQAKALEQAASASIKHPDIAQRLKQEGLDPVGSSRAEFTAFIQAEMKRWKAVATATGVRMG
;
A
#
# COMPACT_ATOMS: atom_id res chain seq x y z
N MET A 1 26.36 -87.71 17.91
CA MET A 1 27.39 -88.10 16.92
C MET A 1 27.06 -87.41 15.60
N ASN A 2 27.82 -86.36 15.22
CA ASN A 2 27.88 -85.68 13.91
C ASN A 2 26.60 -84.99 13.38
N ARG A 3 26.57 -83.88 12.64
CA ARG A 3 27.49 -82.81 12.18
C ARG A 3 26.60 -81.83 11.36
N ARG A 4 27.06 -80.58 11.14
CA ARG A 4 26.57 -79.53 10.20
C ARG A 4 25.46 -78.63 10.77
N GLY A 5 25.62 -77.31 10.96
CA GLY A 5 26.56 -76.34 10.41
C GLY A 5 25.97 -75.64 9.18
N PHE A 6 25.16 -74.59 9.40
CA PHE A 6 24.83 -73.58 8.39
C PHE A 6 24.55 -72.24 9.12
N LEU A 7 25.56 -71.37 9.14
CA LEU A 7 25.39 -69.94 9.42
C LEU A 7 24.90 -69.27 8.13
N ALA A 8 23.64 -68.81 8.13
CA ALA A 8 23.13 -67.89 7.11
C ALA A 8 23.25 -66.47 7.65
N THR A 9 24.31 -65.77 7.24
CA THR A 9 24.49 -64.33 7.47
C THR A 9 23.53 -63.55 6.57
N THR A 10 22.43 -63.05 7.13
CA THR A 10 21.54 -62.09 6.45
C THR A 10 22.12 -60.68 6.56
N LEU A 11 22.53 -60.13 5.43
CA LEU A 11 22.95 -58.73 5.25
C LEU A 11 21.73 -57.81 5.45
N PRO A 12 21.78 -56.74 6.27
CA PRO A 12 20.72 -55.74 6.29
C PRO A 12 20.94 -54.78 5.11
N THR A 13 20.08 -54.86 4.10
CA THR A 13 20.02 -53.89 3.00
C THR A 13 19.48 -52.57 3.55
N LEU A 14 20.38 -51.64 3.91
CA LEU A 14 20.04 -50.25 4.23
C LEU A 14 19.48 -49.58 2.97
N LEU A 15 18.14 -49.48 2.87
CA LEU A 15 17.46 -48.58 1.94
C LEU A 15 17.70 -47.13 2.42
N ALA A 16 18.83 -46.56 2.01
CA ALA A 16 19.03 -45.12 2.07
C ALA A 16 18.18 -44.46 0.96
N CYS A 17 16.90 -44.23 1.24
CA CYS A 17 16.09 -43.31 0.42
C CYS A 17 16.64 -41.91 0.62
N SER A 18 17.48 -41.49 -0.33
CA SER A 18 17.92 -40.13 -0.55
C SER A 18 16.71 -39.20 -0.66
N ALA A 19 16.50 -38.37 0.36
CA ALA A 19 15.61 -37.22 0.28
C ALA A 19 16.22 -36.21 -0.72
N LEU A 20 15.88 -36.36 -2.00
CA LEU A 20 16.13 -35.32 -3.00
C LEU A 20 15.35 -34.07 -2.56
N PRO A 21 15.97 -32.88 -2.57
CA PRO A 21 15.25 -31.64 -2.28
C PRO A 21 14.15 -31.49 -3.34
N ARG A 22 12.89 -31.55 -2.92
CA ARG A 22 11.76 -31.18 -3.79
C ARG A 22 11.94 -29.71 -4.14
N LEU A 23 12.18 -29.44 -5.42
CA LEU A 23 11.96 -28.10 -5.97
C LEU A 23 10.46 -27.85 -5.87
N ALA A 24 10.08 -27.05 -4.89
CA ALA A 24 8.69 -26.68 -4.65
C ALA A 24 8.10 -26.00 -5.88
N SER A 25 6.84 -26.32 -6.17
CA SER A 25 6.13 -25.88 -7.36
C SER A 25 4.81 -25.23 -6.95
N ALA A 26 4.28 -24.31 -7.76
CA ALA A 26 2.90 -23.82 -7.64
C ALA A 26 1.84 -24.96 -7.56
N ALA A 27 2.24 -26.20 -7.87
CA ALA A 27 1.52 -27.43 -7.58
C ALA A 27 0.97 -27.51 -6.14
N ASP A 28 1.71 -27.03 -5.15
CA ASP A 28 1.36 -27.15 -3.72
C ASP A 28 0.35 -26.08 -3.25
N LEU A 29 0.02 -25.10 -4.10
CA LEU A 29 -1.07 -24.14 -3.84
C LEU A 29 -2.43 -24.76 -4.17
N ALA A 30 -3.44 -24.38 -3.39
CA ALA A 30 -4.84 -24.72 -3.64
C ALA A 30 -5.27 -24.33 -5.06
N SER A 31 -6.14 -25.13 -5.68
CA SER A 31 -6.67 -24.89 -7.04
C SER A 31 -7.33 -23.52 -7.18
N THR A 32 -7.91 -23.04 -6.09
CA THR A 32 -8.56 -21.74 -5.97
C THR A 32 -7.97 -20.99 -4.78
N LEU A 33 -7.57 -19.75 -5.01
CA LEU A 33 -7.14 -18.79 -4.00
C LEU A 33 -8.22 -17.71 -3.89
N ARG A 34 -8.45 -17.21 -2.68
CA ARG A 34 -9.31 -16.06 -2.39
C ARG A 34 -8.45 -14.85 -2.12
N LEU A 35 -8.77 -13.73 -2.74
CA LEU A 35 -8.15 -12.43 -2.49
C LEU A 35 -9.17 -11.51 -1.83
N GLU A 36 -9.05 -11.38 -0.52
CA GLU A 36 -9.91 -10.57 0.33
C GLU A 36 -9.52 -9.09 0.19
N VAL A 37 -10.51 -8.23 -0.05
CA VAL A 37 -10.32 -6.79 -0.26
C VAL A 37 -11.09 -6.01 0.80
N GLY A 38 -10.38 -5.28 1.65
CA GLY A 38 -10.98 -4.49 2.74
C GLY A 38 -11.69 -3.19 2.31
N ALA A 39 -11.89 -2.98 1.02
CA ALA A 39 -12.48 -1.78 0.43
C ALA A 39 -13.74 -2.13 -0.40
N PRO A 40 -14.69 -1.19 -0.56
CA PRO A 40 -15.86 -1.40 -1.41
C PRO A 40 -15.47 -1.73 -2.86
N PRO A 41 -16.29 -2.51 -3.59
CA PRO A 41 -16.08 -2.77 -5.01
C PRO A 41 -16.00 -1.47 -5.83
N GLY A 42 -15.18 -1.47 -6.89
CA GLY A 42 -15.03 -0.33 -7.82
C GLY A 42 -14.08 0.78 -7.37
N GLY A 43 -13.51 0.72 -6.16
CA GLY A 43 -12.46 1.64 -5.71
C GLY A 43 -11.04 1.22 -6.12
N GLY A 44 -10.04 2.08 -5.86
CA GLY A 44 -8.64 1.83 -6.23
C GLY A 44 -8.06 0.50 -5.72
N THR A 45 -8.35 0.13 -4.47
CA THR A 45 -7.92 -1.16 -3.90
C THR A 45 -8.54 -2.35 -4.65
N ASP A 46 -9.83 -2.27 -4.99
CA ASP A 46 -10.53 -3.31 -5.76
C ASP A 46 -9.97 -3.42 -7.18
N PHE A 47 -9.71 -2.28 -7.82
CA PHE A 47 -9.10 -2.22 -9.14
C PHE A 47 -7.72 -2.89 -9.17
N VAL A 48 -6.85 -2.58 -8.19
CA VAL A 48 -5.53 -3.21 -8.07
C VAL A 48 -5.66 -4.71 -7.79
N ALA A 49 -6.55 -5.11 -6.87
CA ALA A 49 -6.79 -6.51 -6.55
C ALA A 49 -7.19 -7.33 -7.79
N ARG A 50 -8.16 -6.82 -8.57
CA ARG A 50 -8.63 -7.51 -9.79
C ARG A 50 -7.58 -7.54 -10.89
N SER A 51 -6.79 -6.47 -11.04
CA SER A 51 -5.71 -6.41 -12.02
C SER A 51 -4.58 -7.38 -11.67
N LEU A 52 -4.22 -7.47 -10.39
CA LEU A 52 -3.26 -8.44 -9.87
C LEU A 52 -3.77 -9.89 -10.02
N ALA A 53 -5.02 -10.14 -9.63
CA ALA A 53 -5.62 -11.48 -9.69
C ALA A 53 -5.65 -12.04 -11.12
N MET A 54 -5.88 -11.17 -12.11
CA MET A 54 -5.87 -11.54 -13.53
C MET A 54 -4.51 -12.09 -13.97
N GLY A 55 -3.41 -11.38 -13.69
CA GLY A 55 -2.08 -11.84 -14.08
C GLY A 55 -1.59 -13.02 -13.24
N MET A 56 -1.83 -12.99 -11.92
CA MET A 56 -1.47 -14.11 -11.05
C MET A 56 -2.21 -15.41 -11.41
N THR A 57 -3.46 -15.34 -11.88
CA THR A 57 -4.20 -16.51 -12.35
C THR A 57 -3.49 -17.19 -13.52
N ALA A 58 -2.96 -16.40 -14.46
CA ALA A 58 -2.21 -16.90 -15.61
C ALA A 58 -0.87 -17.52 -15.18
N GLU A 59 -0.13 -16.84 -14.30
CA GLU A 59 1.19 -17.28 -13.82
C GLU A 59 1.11 -18.56 -12.97
N LEU A 60 0.19 -18.59 -12.00
CA LEU A 60 0.06 -19.73 -11.07
C LEU A 60 -0.68 -20.92 -11.68
N LYS A 61 -1.46 -20.70 -12.75
CA LYS A 61 -2.45 -21.68 -13.25
C LYS A 61 -3.39 -22.12 -12.12
N ARG A 62 -3.85 -21.13 -11.34
CA ARG A 62 -4.76 -21.24 -10.20
C ARG A 62 -5.78 -20.13 -10.29
N THR A 63 -7.04 -20.39 -9.93
CA THR A 63 -8.06 -19.34 -9.98
C THR A 63 -7.90 -18.42 -8.77
N LEU A 64 -7.76 -17.11 -8.99
CA LEU A 64 -7.87 -16.11 -7.92
C LEU A 64 -9.25 -15.44 -7.96
N VAL A 65 -10.02 -15.64 -6.89
CA VAL A 65 -11.34 -15.02 -6.72
C VAL A 65 -11.21 -13.78 -5.83
N VAL A 66 -11.63 -12.62 -6.33
CA VAL A 66 -11.60 -11.37 -5.56
C VAL A 66 -12.92 -11.17 -4.80
N GLU A 67 -12.84 -11.07 -3.48
CA GLU A 67 -13.98 -10.86 -2.59
C GLU A 67 -13.82 -9.55 -1.81
N ASN A 68 -14.79 -8.64 -1.91
CA ASN A 68 -14.79 -7.40 -1.13
C ASN A 68 -15.45 -7.63 0.23
N LYS A 69 -14.72 -7.36 1.31
CA LYS A 69 -15.21 -7.37 2.71
C LYS A 69 -14.91 -6.02 3.37
N PRO A 70 -15.61 -4.94 2.96
CA PRO A 70 -15.35 -3.59 3.47
C PRO A 70 -15.78 -3.44 4.93
N GLY A 71 -15.15 -2.49 5.62
CA GLY A 71 -15.53 -2.06 6.97
C GLY A 71 -14.33 -1.88 7.89
N ALA A 72 -14.48 -1.01 8.91
CA ALA A 72 -13.48 -0.72 9.93
C ALA A 72 -12.06 -0.44 9.37
N GLY A 73 -11.97 0.35 8.28
CA GLY A 73 -10.68 0.67 7.66
C GLY A 73 -9.95 -0.53 7.07
N GLY A 74 -10.68 -1.57 6.65
CA GLY A 74 -10.13 -2.80 6.08
C GLY A 74 -9.91 -3.92 7.10
N ASN A 75 -10.14 -3.67 8.39
CA ASN A 75 -9.91 -4.67 9.44
C ASN A 75 -10.77 -5.92 9.30
N ILE A 76 -11.96 -5.84 8.70
CA ILE A 76 -12.84 -7.01 8.53
C ILE A 76 -12.17 -8.03 7.60
N ALA A 77 -11.69 -7.60 6.42
CA ALA A 77 -10.94 -8.45 5.51
C ALA A 77 -9.61 -8.93 6.13
N ALA A 78 -8.88 -8.03 6.78
CA ALA A 78 -7.60 -8.38 7.40
C ALA A 78 -7.77 -9.42 8.52
N ASN A 79 -8.81 -9.31 9.35
CA ASN A 79 -9.12 -10.30 10.38
C ASN A 79 -9.47 -11.66 9.77
N ALA A 80 -10.26 -11.71 8.70
CA ALA A 80 -10.60 -12.97 8.04
C ALA A 80 -9.34 -13.72 7.55
N VAL A 81 -8.35 -12.98 7.04
CA VAL A 81 -7.06 -13.54 6.57
C VAL A 81 -6.17 -13.92 7.75
N ALA A 82 -6.10 -13.10 8.80
CA ALA A 82 -5.31 -13.39 10.00
C ALA A 82 -5.72 -14.72 10.67
N GLN A 83 -7.01 -15.05 10.64
CA GLN A 83 -7.55 -16.30 11.20
C GLN A 83 -7.18 -17.54 10.35
N ALA A 84 -6.74 -17.37 9.10
CA ALA A 84 -6.32 -18.44 8.20
C ALA A 84 -4.82 -18.78 8.35
N THR A 85 -4.31 -18.80 9.59
CA THR A 85 -2.87 -19.03 9.86
C THR A 85 -2.36 -20.32 9.18
N GLY A 86 -1.27 -20.21 8.43
CA GLY A 86 -0.68 -21.32 7.66
C GLY A 86 -1.38 -21.67 6.34
N ASP A 87 -2.53 -21.07 6.02
CA ASP A 87 -3.29 -21.33 4.79
C ASP A 87 -2.96 -20.30 3.70
N ALA A 88 -2.15 -20.68 2.72
CA ALA A 88 -1.83 -19.80 1.58
C ALA A 88 -2.97 -19.64 0.55
N SER A 89 -4.16 -20.22 0.79
CA SER A 89 -5.31 -20.07 -0.10
C SER A 89 -6.13 -18.82 0.14
N THR A 90 -5.93 -18.12 1.26
CA THR A 90 -6.68 -16.90 1.60
C THR A 90 -5.72 -15.73 1.73
N LEU A 91 -5.74 -14.82 0.76
CA LEU A 91 -4.83 -13.68 0.65
C LEU A 91 -5.56 -12.37 0.96
N LEU A 92 -4.80 -11.33 1.28
CA LEU A 92 -5.32 -9.99 1.57
C LEU A 92 -4.72 -8.98 0.59
N MET A 93 -5.58 -8.19 -0.05
CA MET A 93 -5.18 -6.90 -0.64
C MET A 93 -5.42 -5.80 0.40
N ALA A 94 -4.33 -5.36 1.01
CA ALA A 94 -4.35 -4.26 1.96
C ALA A 94 -4.02 -2.93 1.29
N TYR A 95 -4.36 -1.85 1.97
CA TYR A 95 -4.06 -0.48 1.57
C TYR A 95 -3.62 0.32 2.80
N THR A 96 -3.30 1.60 2.63
CA THR A 96 -2.67 2.47 3.66
C THR A 96 -3.25 2.34 5.08
N SER A 97 -4.58 2.17 5.22
CA SER A 97 -5.21 1.99 6.54
C SER A 97 -4.64 0.83 7.35
N PHE A 98 -4.14 -0.23 6.72
CA PHE A 98 -3.52 -1.36 7.41
C PHE A 98 -2.32 -0.94 8.28
N ALA A 99 -1.53 0.04 7.84
CA ALA A 99 -0.40 0.58 8.63
C ALA A 99 -0.82 1.65 9.65
N ILE A 100 -1.96 2.32 9.41
CA ILE A 100 -2.48 3.38 10.28
C ILE A 100 -3.24 2.80 11.47
N ASN A 101 -4.15 1.86 11.22
CA ASN A 101 -5.10 1.33 12.20
C ASN A 101 -4.42 0.92 13.53
N PRO A 102 -3.27 0.22 13.55
CA PRO A 102 -2.56 -0.14 14.79
C PRO A 102 -2.15 1.03 15.67
N SER A 103 -2.05 2.23 15.09
CA SER A 103 -1.63 3.44 15.82
C SER A 103 -2.81 4.23 16.38
N ILE A 104 -4.01 4.03 15.85
CA ILE A 104 -5.18 4.85 16.17
C ILE A 104 -6.33 4.05 16.79
N GLN A 105 -6.37 2.73 16.64
CA GLN A 105 -7.39 1.87 17.26
C GLN A 105 -6.77 1.09 18.42
N ASP A 106 -7.44 1.13 19.57
CA ASP A 106 -6.94 0.48 20.79
C ASP A 106 -7.13 -1.05 20.74
N ASN A 107 -8.18 -1.52 20.05
CA ASN A 107 -8.57 -2.94 20.00
C ASN A 107 -8.57 -3.46 18.56
N LEU A 108 -7.40 -3.82 18.03
CA LEU A 108 -7.32 -4.55 16.77
C LEU A 108 -7.64 -6.04 16.99
N PRO A 109 -8.43 -6.68 16.09
CA PRO A 109 -8.77 -8.10 16.21
C PRO A 109 -7.63 -9.05 15.76
N TYR A 110 -6.45 -8.52 15.43
CA TYR A 110 -5.29 -9.28 14.97
C TYR A 110 -3.97 -8.57 15.33
N ASP A 111 -2.87 -9.32 15.33
CA ASP A 111 -1.51 -8.75 15.37
C ASP A 111 -1.10 -8.34 13.94
N PRO A 112 -0.88 -7.04 13.64
CA PRO A 112 -0.61 -6.56 12.29
C PRO A 112 0.75 -6.98 11.71
N VAL A 113 1.65 -7.52 12.54
CA VAL A 113 2.98 -7.99 12.12
C VAL A 113 3.02 -9.51 12.07
N ARG A 114 2.59 -10.19 13.15
CA ARG A 114 2.73 -11.65 13.27
C ARG A 114 1.67 -12.42 12.48
N SER A 115 0.49 -11.84 12.27
CA SER A 115 -0.64 -12.53 11.62
C SER A 115 -0.55 -12.53 10.10
N PHE A 116 0.48 -11.89 9.51
CA PHE A 116 0.58 -11.71 8.07
C PHE A 116 1.99 -11.96 7.56
N THR A 117 2.06 -12.49 6.35
CA THR A 117 3.28 -12.63 5.55
C THR A 117 3.22 -11.62 4.41
N PRO A 118 4.04 -10.55 4.39
CA PRO A 118 4.10 -9.63 3.26
C PRO A 118 4.55 -10.39 2.00
N ILE A 119 3.80 -10.24 0.90
CA ILE A 119 4.10 -10.91 -0.37
C ILE A 119 4.70 -9.94 -1.39
N SER A 120 4.00 -8.84 -1.70
CA SER A 120 4.50 -7.85 -2.65
C SER A 120 3.76 -6.53 -2.50
N LEU A 121 4.50 -5.42 -2.62
CA LEU A 121 3.91 -4.11 -2.87
C LEU A 121 3.47 -4.08 -4.34
N ALA A 122 2.16 -4.06 -4.58
CA ALA A 122 1.60 -4.17 -5.92
C ALA A 122 1.66 -2.83 -6.66
N ALA A 123 1.14 -1.77 -6.03
CA ALA A 123 1.12 -0.45 -6.64
C ALA A 123 1.16 0.65 -5.59
N THR A 124 1.58 1.84 -6.03
CA THR A 124 1.45 3.06 -5.24
C THR A 124 0.67 4.12 -6.01
N SER A 125 0.10 5.09 -5.31
CA SER A 125 -0.46 6.29 -5.91
C SER A 125 0.11 7.51 -5.20
N PRO A 126 0.86 8.36 -5.92
CA PRO A 126 1.40 9.58 -5.36
C PRO A 126 0.32 10.65 -5.23
N LEU A 127 0.59 11.66 -4.40
CA LEU A 127 -0.21 12.87 -4.31
C LEU A 127 0.60 14.06 -4.83
N ILE A 128 -0.11 15.11 -5.21
CA ILE A 128 0.46 16.40 -5.54
C ILE A 128 -0.12 17.46 -4.60
N LEU A 129 0.75 18.32 -4.07
CA LEU A 129 0.34 19.50 -3.33
C LEU A 129 -0.03 20.60 -4.32
N VAL A 130 -1.25 21.09 -4.22
CA VAL A 130 -1.79 22.12 -5.12
C VAL A 130 -2.35 23.30 -4.34
N CYS A 131 -2.39 24.45 -5.00
CA CYS A 131 -3.04 25.66 -4.50
C CYS A 131 -3.73 26.43 -5.63
N HIS A 132 -4.50 27.45 -5.26
CA HIS A 132 -4.99 28.45 -6.21
C HIS A 132 -3.80 29.29 -6.77
N PRO A 133 -3.78 29.64 -8.07
CA PRO A 133 -2.69 30.43 -8.68
C PRO A 133 -2.34 31.74 -7.97
N ASP A 134 -3.34 32.44 -7.43
CA ASP A 134 -3.20 33.71 -6.69
C ASP A 134 -2.38 33.62 -5.40
N LEU A 135 -2.20 32.42 -4.83
CA LEU A 135 -1.32 32.28 -3.66
C LEU A 135 0.13 32.60 -4.10
N PRO A 136 0.85 33.55 -3.46
CA PRO A 136 2.09 34.12 -3.95
C PRO A 136 3.31 33.22 -3.67
N VAL A 137 3.21 31.95 -4.05
CA VAL A 137 4.22 30.90 -3.88
C VAL A 137 4.28 30.05 -5.16
N LYS A 138 5.45 29.62 -5.60
CA LYS A 138 5.61 28.85 -6.86
C LYS A 138 5.95 27.39 -6.63
N ASN A 139 6.41 27.05 -5.44
CA ASN A 139 6.90 25.73 -5.08
C ASN A 139 6.76 25.53 -3.57
N THR A 140 7.11 24.33 -3.10
CA THR A 140 7.01 23.98 -1.69
C THR A 140 7.95 24.82 -0.82
N ALA A 141 9.15 25.18 -1.29
CA ALA A 141 10.08 26.03 -0.52
C ALA A 141 9.47 27.40 -0.19
N GLU A 142 8.94 28.08 -1.21
CA GLU A 142 8.26 29.36 -1.05
C GLU A 142 7.00 29.24 -0.19
N LEU A 143 6.28 28.11 -0.28
CA LEU A 143 5.15 27.82 0.60
C LEU A 143 5.59 27.71 2.07
N LEU A 144 6.69 27.00 2.37
CA LEU A 144 7.19 26.88 3.75
C LEU A 144 7.54 28.27 4.32
N ASP A 145 8.22 29.10 3.54
CA ASP A 145 8.60 30.45 3.95
C ASP A 145 7.39 31.37 4.12
N TYR A 146 6.41 31.27 3.21
CA TYR A 146 5.16 32.03 3.31
C TYR A 146 4.36 31.61 4.55
N ALA A 147 4.14 30.31 4.75
CA ALA A 147 3.37 29.76 5.87
C ALA A 147 3.95 30.13 7.24
N ARG A 148 5.30 30.13 7.37
CA ARG A 148 5.98 30.53 8.62
C ARG A 148 5.79 32.02 8.96
N LYS A 149 5.64 32.87 7.95
CA LYS A 149 5.38 34.31 8.12
C LYS A 149 3.91 34.63 8.39
N HIS A 150 2.99 33.71 8.07
CA HIS A 150 1.54 33.89 8.15
C HIS A 150 0.90 32.71 8.92
N PRO A 151 1.25 32.51 10.21
CA PRO A 151 0.72 31.40 10.99
C PRO A 151 -0.80 31.50 11.13
N LYS A 152 -1.49 30.36 10.97
CA LYS A 152 -2.97 30.22 11.00
C LYS A 152 -3.74 30.93 9.88
N GLU A 153 -3.07 31.59 8.94
CA GLU A 153 -3.73 32.24 7.81
C GLU A 153 -3.97 31.27 6.64
N LEU A 154 -3.12 30.24 6.52
CA LEU A 154 -3.30 29.18 5.54
C LEU A 154 -4.19 28.06 6.08
N SER A 155 -4.89 27.42 5.14
CA SER A 155 -5.69 26.23 5.38
C SER A 155 -5.38 25.14 4.38
N ILE A 156 -5.46 23.88 4.83
CA ILE A 156 -5.28 22.69 4.00
C ILE A 156 -6.53 21.81 4.06
N ALA A 157 -7.09 21.50 2.89
CA ALA A 157 -8.26 20.65 2.77
C ALA A 157 -7.88 19.17 2.98
N GLY A 158 -8.65 18.48 3.81
CA GLY A 158 -8.66 17.02 3.90
C GLY A 158 -9.85 16.46 3.13
N ALA A 159 -9.59 15.84 1.97
CA ALA A 159 -10.64 15.30 1.10
C ALA A 159 -11.24 13.97 1.64
N GLY A 160 -11.87 14.01 2.80
CA GLY A 160 -12.46 12.86 3.51
C GLY A 160 -11.73 12.51 4.79
N LEU A 161 -12.48 12.15 5.83
CA LEU A 161 -11.91 11.71 7.11
C LEU A 161 -11.13 10.40 6.92
N GLY A 162 -9.87 10.37 7.35
CA GLY A 162 -8.95 9.25 7.18
C GLY A 162 -8.46 9.04 5.75
N SER A 163 -8.78 9.94 4.81
CA SER A 163 -8.36 9.80 3.41
C SER A 163 -6.87 10.10 3.23
N ALA A 164 -6.31 9.63 2.13
CA ALA A 164 -4.91 9.88 1.81
C ALA A 164 -4.56 11.37 1.77
N SER A 165 -5.49 12.19 1.28
CA SER A 165 -5.39 13.65 1.25
C SER A 165 -5.23 14.23 2.66
N GLN A 166 -6.11 13.85 3.59
CA GLN A 166 -6.04 14.33 4.98
C GLN A 166 -4.73 13.87 5.64
N MET A 167 -4.40 12.58 5.52
CA MET A 167 -3.23 12.02 6.18
C MET A 167 -1.92 12.63 5.66
N ALA A 168 -1.81 12.86 4.35
CA ALA A 168 -0.67 13.54 3.75
C ALA A 168 -0.58 15.02 4.17
N GLY A 169 -1.73 15.71 4.27
CA GLY A 169 -1.79 17.08 4.76
C GLY A 169 -1.34 17.21 6.22
N GLU A 170 -1.79 16.31 7.10
CA GLU A 170 -1.34 16.29 8.50
C GLU A 170 0.15 15.93 8.61
N MET A 171 0.61 14.94 7.84
CA MET A 171 2.04 14.59 7.78
C MET A 171 2.88 15.78 7.33
N PHE A 172 2.42 16.53 6.32
CA PHE A 172 3.11 17.72 5.82
C PHE A 172 3.21 18.79 6.91
N LYS A 173 2.10 19.12 7.57
CA LYS A 173 2.08 20.10 8.67
C LYS A 173 3.04 19.73 9.79
N VAL A 174 2.99 18.47 10.25
CA VAL A 174 3.81 17.97 11.37
C VAL A 174 5.30 18.00 11.02
N GLN A 175 5.69 17.46 9.86
CA GLN A 175 7.10 17.43 9.46
C GLN A 175 7.66 18.82 9.14
N ALA A 176 6.85 19.68 8.51
CA ALA A 176 7.24 21.05 8.17
C ALA A 176 7.18 22.02 9.36
N LYS A 177 6.58 21.59 10.49
CA LYS A 177 6.31 22.40 11.68
C LYS A 177 5.53 23.68 11.35
N LEU A 178 4.47 23.54 10.56
CA LEU A 178 3.63 24.65 10.12
C LEU A 178 2.33 24.74 10.93
N ASP A 179 1.93 25.97 11.25
CA ASP A 179 0.63 26.28 11.84
C ASP A 179 -0.39 26.59 10.73
N ILE A 180 -0.91 25.53 10.10
CA ILE A 180 -1.91 25.58 9.01
C ILE A 180 -3.19 24.92 9.50
N VAL A 181 -4.33 25.54 9.24
CA VAL A 181 -5.64 25.02 9.67
C VAL A 181 -6.08 23.86 8.76
N SER A 182 -6.42 22.72 9.34
CA SER A 182 -7.01 21.61 8.57
C SER A 182 -8.52 21.79 8.43
N VAL A 183 -9.03 21.68 7.21
CA VAL A 183 -10.46 21.81 6.90
C VAL A 183 -10.98 20.49 6.33
N PRO A 184 -11.87 19.77 7.03
CA PRO A 184 -12.38 18.48 6.56
C PRO A 184 -13.47 18.66 5.49
N TYR A 185 -13.39 17.86 4.43
CA TYR A 185 -14.37 17.81 3.35
C TYR A 185 -14.95 16.41 3.18
N LYS A 186 -16.15 16.31 2.60
CA LYS A 186 -16.77 15.04 2.20
C LYS A 186 -16.27 14.55 0.84
N GLY A 187 -14.94 14.46 0.68
CA GLY A 187 -14.27 14.04 -0.56
C GLY A 187 -13.60 15.18 -1.33
N ALA A 188 -12.96 14.83 -2.45
CA ALA A 188 -12.08 15.75 -3.18
C ALA A 188 -12.82 16.81 -4.00
N ALA A 189 -13.98 16.47 -4.57
CA ALA A 189 -14.77 17.41 -5.36
C ALA A 189 -15.14 18.70 -4.60
N PRO A 190 -15.77 18.66 -3.41
CA PRO A 190 -16.06 19.89 -2.68
C PRO A 190 -14.79 20.62 -2.20
N ALA A 191 -13.72 19.89 -1.84
CA ALA A 191 -12.43 20.51 -1.47
C ALA A 191 -11.83 21.32 -2.63
N VAL A 192 -11.87 20.76 -3.84
CA VAL A 192 -11.38 21.43 -5.06
C VAL A 192 -12.22 22.67 -5.39
N GLN A 193 -13.55 22.59 -5.26
CA GLN A 193 -14.41 23.75 -5.49
C GLN A 193 -14.06 24.90 -4.55
N ASP A 194 -13.78 24.60 -3.28
CA ASP A 194 -13.42 25.62 -2.30
C ASP A 194 -12.02 26.20 -2.53
N ILE A 195 -11.07 25.44 -3.08
CA ILE A 195 -9.79 26.02 -3.53
C ILE A 195 -10.00 26.96 -4.72
N LEU A 196 -10.81 26.56 -5.69
CA LEU A 196 -11.14 27.42 -6.84
C LEU A 196 -11.89 28.68 -6.40
N GLY A 197 -12.76 28.56 -5.38
CA GLY A 197 -13.46 29.65 -4.73
C GLY A 197 -12.64 30.41 -3.68
N LYS A 198 -11.36 30.06 -3.49
CA LYS A 198 -10.41 30.68 -2.54
C LYS A 198 -10.86 30.65 -1.07
N GLN A 199 -11.66 29.66 -0.70
CA GLN A 199 -12.09 29.40 0.68
C GLN A 199 -11.05 28.55 1.45
N VAL A 200 -10.32 27.70 0.74
CA VAL A 200 -9.19 26.93 1.26
C VAL A 200 -7.97 27.09 0.36
N HIS A 201 -6.78 27.01 0.95
CA HIS A 201 -5.55 27.39 0.25
C HIS A 201 -4.83 26.22 -0.40
N LEU A 202 -4.77 25.08 0.30
CA LEU A 202 -3.93 23.93 -0.06
C LEU A 202 -4.75 22.64 -0.12
N LEU A 203 -4.35 21.72 -0.99
CA LEU A 203 -4.84 20.34 -1.01
C LEU A 203 -3.72 19.40 -1.44
N MET A 204 -3.58 18.29 -0.71
CA MET A 204 -2.88 17.11 -1.21
C MET A 204 -3.91 16.27 -1.99
N SER A 205 -3.74 16.14 -3.30
CA SER A 205 -4.72 15.46 -4.17
C SER A 205 -4.06 14.36 -4.99
N ASP A 206 -4.84 13.33 -5.31
CA ASP A 206 -4.51 12.42 -6.40
C ASP A 206 -4.52 13.16 -7.75
N MET A 207 -3.82 12.58 -8.73
CA MET A 207 -3.64 13.22 -10.02
C MET A 207 -4.90 13.23 -10.89
N ALA A 208 -5.71 12.18 -10.81
CA ALA A 208 -6.95 12.09 -11.58
C ALA A 208 -7.88 13.28 -11.28
N THR A 209 -7.98 13.67 -10.01
CA THR A 209 -8.82 14.76 -9.54
C THR A 209 -8.36 16.13 -10.08
N VAL A 210 -7.05 16.42 -10.04
CA VAL A 210 -6.55 17.79 -10.30
C VAL A 210 -5.90 17.96 -11.67
N GLN A 211 -5.58 16.88 -12.40
CA GLN A 211 -4.90 16.97 -13.69
C GLN A 211 -5.61 17.91 -14.70
N PRO A 212 -6.95 17.86 -14.90
CA PRO A 212 -7.63 18.79 -15.79
C PRO A 212 -7.45 20.26 -15.38
N LEU A 213 -7.41 20.53 -14.07
CA LEU A 213 -7.31 21.87 -13.49
C LEU A 213 -5.88 22.42 -13.54
N LEU A 214 -4.90 21.55 -13.40
CA LEU A 214 -3.49 21.88 -13.59
C LEU A 214 -3.21 22.20 -15.07
N ARG A 215 -3.77 21.42 -16.00
CA ARG A 215 -3.64 21.68 -17.45
C ARG A 215 -4.29 22.99 -17.88
N SER A 216 -5.42 23.37 -17.26
CA SER A 216 -6.10 24.63 -17.55
C SER A 216 -5.56 25.83 -16.75
N GLY A 217 -4.55 25.64 -15.90
CA GLY A 217 -3.98 26.69 -15.07
C GLY A 217 -4.88 27.20 -13.95
N ARG A 218 -6.02 26.53 -13.68
CA ARG A 218 -6.93 26.88 -12.58
C ARG A 218 -6.41 26.46 -11.21
N LEU A 219 -5.50 25.48 -11.18
CA LEU A 219 -4.71 25.13 -10.01
C LEU A 219 -3.23 25.17 -10.38
N LYS A 220 -2.38 25.40 -9.38
CA LYS A 220 -0.93 25.39 -9.50
C LYS A 220 -0.34 24.27 -8.63
N PRO A 221 0.57 23.43 -9.17
CA PRO A 221 1.26 22.42 -8.39
C PRO A 221 2.45 23.05 -7.65
N LEU A 222 2.63 22.68 -6.39
CA LEU A 222 3.72 23.19 -5.53
C LEU A 222 4.79 22.13 -5.23
N GLY A 223 4.41 20.86 -5.23
CA GLY A 223 5.33 19.76 -5.03
C GLY A 223 4.65 18.41 -5.12
N VAL A 224 5.41 17.37 -5.45
CA VAL A 224 4.92 15.98 -5.47
C VAL A 224 5.29 15.28 -4.16
N SER A 225 4.44 14.36 -3.72
CA SER A 225 4.60 13.71 -2.42
C SER A 225 5.62 12.58 -2.39
N THR A 226 6.19 12.24 -3.55
CA THR A 226 7.20 11.21 -3.75
C THR A 226 8.61 11.80 -3.76
N PRO A 227 9.67 11.01 -3.47
CA PRO A 227 11.05 11.47 -3.57
C PRO A 227 11.50 11.77 -5.01
N GLU A 228 10.85 11.15 -5.99
CA GLU A 228 11.07 11.39 -7.42
C GLU A 228 9.93 12.23 -8.03
N PRO A 229 10.21 13.07 -9.04
CA PRO A 229 9.17 13.74 -9.82
C PRO A 229 8.21 12.76 -10.49
N LEU A 230 6.96 13.19 -10.68
CA LEU A 230 6.00 12.41 -11.45
C LEU A 230 6.31 12.50 -12.94
N ALA A 231 6.24 11.38 -13.66
CA ALA A 231 6.49 11.34 -15.10
C ALA A 231 5.56 12.30 -15.88
N ALA A 232 4.32 12.46 -15.42
CA ALA A 232 3.35 13.39 -16.01
C ALA A 232 3.62 14.87 -15.69
N TYR A 233 4.44 15.17 -14.68
CA TYR A 233 4.77 16.51 -14.19
C TYR A 233 6.27 16.60 -13.80
N PRO A 234 7.21 16.40 -14.75
CA PRO A 234 8.64 16.29 -14.45
C PRO A 234 9.24 17.59 -13.89
N ASN A 235 8.58 18.72 -14.11
CA ASN A 235 9.01 20.04 -13.63
C ASN A 235 8.50 20.38 -12.23
N VAL A 236 7.65 19.54 -11.63
CA VAL A 236 7.16 19.76 -10.26
C VAL A 236 8.11 19.06 -9.30
N PRO A 237 8.80 19.80 -8.41
CA PRO A 237 9.81 19.21 -7.54
C PRO A 237 9.19 18.31 -6.47
N PRO A 238 9.88 17.25 -6.05
CA PRO A 238 9.60 16.53 -4.81
C PRO A 238 9.56 17.45 -3.60
N ILE A 239 8.56 17.29 -2.74
CA ILE A 239 8.53 17.97 -1.43
C ILE A 239 9.75 17.57 -0.59
N SER A 240 10.28 16.37 -0.82
CA SER A 240 11.50 15.87 -0.17
C SER A 240 12.75 16.73 -0.40
N GLN A 241 12.78 17.57 -1.44
CA GLN A 241 13.89 18.51 -1.66
C GLN A 241 14.02 19.54 -0.53
N VAL A 242 12.93 19.88 0.14
CA VAL A 242 12.92 20.83 1.27
C VAL A 242 12.51 20.21 2.60
N LEU A 243 11.89 19.03 2.57
CA LEU A 243 11.55 18.22 3.73
C LEU A 243 12.06 16.78 3.51
N PRO A 244 13.35 16.48 3.78
CA PRO A 244 13.99 15.23 3.36
C PRO A 244 13.23 13.93 3.69
N ASP A 245 12.52 13.90 4.82
CA ASP A 245 11.74 12.73 5.28
C ASP A 245 10.30 12.67 4.72
N PHE A 246 9.92 13.63 3.87
CA PHE A 246 8.59 13.68 3.27
C PHE A 246 8.49 12.74 2.07
N ASN A 247 7.78 11.64 2.27
CA ASN A 247 7.48 10.68 1.21
C ASN A 247 6.10 10.07 1.48
N TYR A 248 5.03 10.68 0.99
CA TYR A 248 3.69 10.09 1.11
C TYR A 248 3.29 9.41 -0.19
N ARG A 249 2.80 8.17 -0.10
CA ARG A 249 2.12 7.47 -1.18
C ARG A 249 0.96 6.69 -0.60
N THR A 250 -0.17 6.69 -1.29
CA THR A 250 -1.13 5.58 -1.09
C THR A 250 -0.47 4.33 -1.63
N TRP A 251 -0.67 3.19 -0.98
CA TRP A 251 -0.06 1.94 -1.39
C TRP A 251 -1.07 0.81 -1.33
N TYR A 252 -0.83 -0.21 -2.14
CA TYR A 252 -1.66 -1.42 -2.25
C TYR A 252 -0.75 -2.63 -2.19
N GLY A 253 -0.94 -3.48 -1.18
CA GLY A 253 -0.01 -4.55 -0.87
C GLY A 253 -0.71 -5.90 -0.71
N LEU A 254 -0.09 -6.93 -1.28
CA LEU A 254 -0.53 -8.31 -1.13
C LEU A 254 0.11 -8.92 0.13
N PHE A 255 -0.74 -9.47 0.99
CA PHE A 255 -0.33 -10.28 2.13
C PHE A 255 -0.94 -11.68 2.03
N ALA A 256 -0.23 -12.65 2.58
CA ALA A 256 -0.79 -13.94 2.96
C ALA A 256 -0.92 -14.01 4.49
N PRO A 257 -1.55 -15.04 5.06
CA PRO A 257 -1.59 -15.24 6.50
C PRO A 257 -0.20 -15.50 7.06
N GLY A 258 -0.05 -15.28 8.37
CA GLY A 258 1.16 -15.65 9.10
C GLY A 258 1.39 -17.16 9.06
N GLY A 259 2.65 -17.58 9.03
CA GLY A 259 3.03 -18.99 9.16
C GLY A 259 2.81 -19.85 7.92
N ILE A 260 2.55 -19.26 6.75
CA ILE A 260 2.50 -20.03 5.50
C ILE A 260 3.88 -20.62 5.16
N PRO A 261 3.95 -21.77 4.48
CA PRO A 261 5.21 -22.34 3.98
C PRO A 261 6.00 -21.37 3.09
N GLU A 262 7.33 -21.37 3.26
CA GLU A 262 8.24 -20.42 2.60
C GLU A 262 8.24 -20.57 1.06
N ASP A 263 8.08 -21.80 0.58
CA ASP A 263 7.94 -22.11 -0.84
C ASP A 263 6.64 -21.55 -1.45
N GLN A 264 5.52 -21.66 -0.73
CA GLN A 264 4.26 -21.05 -1.14
C GLN A 264 4.36 -19.52 -1.14
N ALA A 265 4.99 -18.94 -0.12
CA ALA A 265 5.24 -17.50 -0.07
C ALA A 265 6.09 -17.02 -1.26
N LYS A 266 7.12 -17.78 -1.63
CA LYS A 266 7.97 -17.50 -2.80
C LYS A 266 7.19 -17.62 -4.12
N ALA A 267 6.35 -18.64 -4.28
CA ALA A 267 5.51 -18.80 -5.47
C ALA A 267 4.53 -17.63 -5.63
N LEU A 268 3.91 -17.18 -4.53
CA LEU A 268 3.03 -16.02 -4.50
C LEU A 268 3.76 -14.72 -4.84
N GLU A 269 4.97 -14.51 -4.31
CA GLU A 269 5.82 -13.35 -4.64
C GLU A 269 6.15 -13.30 -6.12
N GLN A 270 6.62 -14.42 -6.67
CA GLN A 270 7.00 -14.52 -8.08
C GLN A 270 5.81 -14.20 -8.99
N ALA A 271 4.65 -14.80 -8.73
CA ALA A 271 3.43 -14.55 -9.49
C ALA A 271 2.93 -13.11 -9.34
N ALA A 272 2.97 -12.53 -8.14
CA ALA A 272 2.54 -11.16 -7.91
C ALA A 272 3.45 -10.14 -8.62
N SER A 273 4.77 -10.30 -8.50
CA SER A 273 5.74 -9.45 -9.19
C SER A 273 5.61 -9.59 -10.71
N ALA A 274 5.51 -10.81 -11.24
CA ALA A 274 5.34 -11.06 -12.68
C ALA A 274 4.04 -10.44 -13.20
N SER A 275 2.93 -10.63 -12.49
CA SER A 275 1.63 -10.04 -12.84
C SER A 275 1.71 -8.52 -12.94
N ILE A 276 2.26 -7.83 -11.94
CA ILE A 276 2.29 -6.36 -11.92
C ILE A 276 3.24 -5.80 -12.99
N LYS A 277 4.35 -6.49 -13.26
CA LYS A 277 5.34 -6.09 -14.26
C LYS A 277 4.94 -6.46 -15.68
N HIS A 278 3.91 -7.29 -15.87
CA HIS A 278 3.38 -7.60 -17.19
C HIS A 278 2.93 -6.31 -17.89
N PRO A 279 3.34 -6.04 -19.15
CA PRO A 279 3.08 -4.77 -19.83
C PRO A 279 1.61 -4.34 -19.81
N ASP A 280 0.68 -5.26 -20.06
CA ASP A 280 -0.75 -4.95 -20.09
C ASP A 280 -1.31 -4.57 -18.72
N ILE A 281 -0.87 -5.26 -17.66
CA ILE A 281 -1.29 -4.97 -16.28
C ILE A 281 -0.66 -3.65 -15.82
N ALA A 282 0.63 -3.44 -16.08
CA ALA A 282 1.32 -2.19 -15.78
C ALA A 282 0.68 -1.00 -16.50
N GLN A 283 0.31 -1.15 -17.77
CA GLN A 283 -0.35 -0.11 -18.55
C GLN A 283 -1.76 0.19 -18.01
N ARG A 284 -2.52 -0.85 -17.67
CA ARG A 284 -3.84 -0.72 -17.03
C ARG A 284 -3.77 0.04 -15.70
N LEU A 285 -2.78 -0.27 -14.85
CA LEU A 285 -2.56 0.45 -13.59
C LEU A 285 -2.20 1.92 -13.84
N LYS A 286 -1.31 2.19 -14.79
CA LYS A 286 -0.91 3.56 -15.15
C LYS A 286 -2.07 4.39 -15.69
N GLN A 287 -2.99 3.80 -16.44
CA GLN A 287 -4.19 4.48 -16.94
C GLN A 287 -5.09 4.99 -15.81
N GLU A 288 -5.10 4.32 -14.66
CA GLU A 288 -5.81 4.77 -13.45
C GLU A 288 -4.95 5.68 -12.55
N GLY A 289 -3.79 6.15 -13.02
CA GLY A 289 -2.90 7.02 -12.23
C GLY A 289 -2.17 6.31 -11.09
N LEU A 290 -1.98 4.99 -11.23
CA LEU A 290 -1.21 4.16 -10.29
C LEU A 290 0.18 3.87 -10.84
N ASP A 291 1.16 3.85 -9.94
CA ASP A 291 2.53 3.42 -10.24
C ASP A 291 2.65 1.93 -9.91
N PRO A 292 2.83 1.05 -10.92
CA PRO A 292 3.07 -0.37 -10.69
C PRO A 292 4.44 -0.57 -10.03
N VAL A 293 4.49 -1.38 -8.96
CA VAL A 293 5.73 -1.66 -8.22
C VAL A 293 6.14 -3.13 -8.41
N GLY A 294 5.32 -4.08 -7.94
CA GLY A 294 5.64 -5.51 -8.01
C GLY A 294 6.94 -5.82 -7.29
N SER A 295 7.05 -5.40 -6.02
CA SER A 295 8.29 -5.56 -5.23
C SER A 295 8.53 -7.03 -4.85
N SER A 296 9.74 -7.29 -4.38
CA SER A 296 10.04 -8.49 -3.60
C SER A 296 9.37 -8.47 -2.21
N ARG A 297 9.35 -9.63 -1.54
CA ARG A 297 8.89 -9.77 -0.14
C ARG A 297 9.71 -8.95 0.83
N ALA A 298 11.04 -8.94 0.64
CA ALA A 298 11.96 -8.22 1.50
C ALA A 298 11.75 -6.70 1.41
N GLU A 299 11.62 -6.16 0.18
CA GLU A 299 11.32 -4.75 -0.05
C GLU A 299 9.97 -4.37 0.55
N PHE A 300 8.93 -5.21 0.38
CA PHE A 300 7.63 -4.90 0.94
C PHE A 300 7.62 -4.97 2.47
N THR A 301 8.34 -5.92 3.06
CA THR A 301 8.51 -6.03 4.52
C THR A 301 9.17 -4.77 5.09
N ALA A 302 10.26 -4.30 4.47
CA ALA A 302 10.92 -3.07 4.89
C ALA A 302 9.99 -1.85 4.74
N PHE A 303 9.26 -1.77 3.63
CA PHE A 303 8.29 -0.71 3.37
C PHE A 303 7.18 -0.68 4.44
N ILE A 304 6.52 -1.80 4.72
CA ILE A 304 5.39 -1.82 5.66
C ILE A 304 5.83 -1.51 7.10
N GLN A 305 7.03 -1.96 7.51
CA GLN A 305 7.60 -1.61 8.81
C GLN A 305 7.87 -0.11 8.93
N ALA A 306 8.41 0.51 7.88
CA ALA A 306 8.62 1.96 7.83
C ALA A 306 7.28 2.73 7.88
N GLU A 307 6.27 2.27 7.15
CA GLU A 307 4.92 2.83 7.17
C GLU A 307 4.31 2.80 8.57
N MET A 308 4.32 1.66 9.25
CA MET A 308 3.76 1.51 10.59
C MET A 308 4.49 2.42 11.60
N LYS A 309 5.82 2.49 11.53
CA LYS A 309 6.61 3.39 12.38
C LYS A 309 6.24 4.85 12.14
N ARG A 310 6.10 5.24 10.88
CA ARG A 310 5.73 6.61 10.50
C ARG A 310 4.35 6.98 11.01
N TRP A 311 3.35 6.13 10.79
CA TRP A 311 1.98 6.41 11.22
C TRP A 311 1.82 6.44 12.73
N LYS A 312 2.60 5.64 13.45
CA LYS A 312 2.69 5.74 14.92
C LYS A 312 3.19 7.11 15.37
N ALA A 313 4.23 7.64 14.73
CA ALA A 313 4.76 8.96 15.05
C ALA A 313 3.74 10.07 14.75
N VAL A 314 3.06 10.00 13.58
CA VAL A 314 2.01 10.96 13.22
C VAL A 314 0.84 10.91 14.21
N ALA A 315 0.29 9.73 14.49
CA ALA A 315 -0.82 9.57 15.44
C ALA A 315 -0.47 10.08 16.85
N THR A 316 0.77 9.86 17.30
CA THR A 316 1.26 10.38 18.58
C THR A 316 1.34 11.90 18.58
N ALA A 317 1.83 12.50 17.49
CA ALA A 317 1.96 13.95 17.37
C ALA A 317 0.62 14.68 17.22
N THR A 318 -0.36 14.07 16.55
CA THR A 318 -1.67 14.68 16.31
C THR A 318 -2.70 14.36 17.39
N GLY A 319 -2.46 13.34 18.22
CA GLY A 319 -3.42 12.85 19.21
C GLY A 319 -4.62 12.12 18.59
N VAL A 320 -4.58 11.81 17.30
CA VAL A 320 -5.69 11.13 16.60
C VAL A 320 -5.90 9.72 17.18
N ARG A 321 -7.15 9.42 17.52
CA ARG A 321 -7.64 8.12 17.98
C ARG A 321 -8.95 7.79 17.26
N MET A 322 -9.18 6.51 17.01
CA MET A 322 -10.48 5.94 16.70
C MET A 322 -10.90 5.09 17.90
N GLY A 323 -11.92 5.56 18.61
CA GLY A 323 -12.62 4.79 19.64
C GLY A 323 -13.54 3.74 19.04
#